data_AF-A0A2A4SDW5-F1
#
_entry.id   AF-A0A2A4SDW5-F1
#
_cell.length_a   1.000
_cell.length_b   1.000
_cell.length_c   1.000
_cell.angle_alpha   90.00
_cell.angle_beta   90.00
_cell.angle_gamma   90.00
#
_symmetry.space_group_name_H-M   'P 1'
#
loop_
_entity.id
_entity.type
_entity.pdbx_description
1 polymer ?
#
loop_
_entity_poly.entity_id
_entity_poly.type
_entity_poly.pdbx_seq_one_letter_code
_entity_poly.pdbx_strand_id
1 'polypeptide(L)'
;MNKFDAPLGISKEKLLANQLAIRLKDIENVNLYENFCQVYTSQSLTETLGKVEAFPDDKIRKTKGALFTYLIKRYGKKQSQREIR
;
A
#
# COMPACT_ATOMS: atom_id res chain seq x y z
N MET A 1 5.04 -27.55 -10.33
CA MET A 1 5.98 -26.73 -9.52
C MET A 1 5.58 -25.27 -9.69
N ASN A 2 4.74 -24.73 -8.78
CA ASN A 2 4.25 -23.35 -8.88
C ASN A 2 5.11 -22.46 -7.98
N LYS A 3 5.85 -21.50 -8.55
CA LYS A 3 6.87 -20.69 -7.84
C LYS A 3 6.28 -19.51 -7.03
N PHE A 4 4.99 -19.56 -6.66
CA PHE A 4 4.28 -18.43 -6.05
C PHE A 4 3.43 -18.78 -4.82
N ASP A 5 3.68 -19.92 -4.19
CA ASP A 5 3.21 -20.12 -2.83
C ASP A 5 4.10 -19.25 -1.94
N ALA A 6 3.52 -18.17 -1.40
CA ALA A 6 4.20 -17.25 -0.50
C ALA A 6 5.04 -18.01 0.53
N PRO A 7 6.30 -17.62 0.78
CA PRO A 7 7.15 -18.33 1.71
C PRO A 7 6.49 -18.32 3.09
N LEU A 8 6.09 -19.51 3.54
CA LEU A 8 5.71 -19.85 4.93
C LEU A 8 4.93 -18.76 5.68
N GLY A 9 3.61 -18.70 5.48
CA GLY A 9 2.68 -18.03 6.42
C GLY A 9 2.55 -16.52 6.32
N ILE A 10 3.17 -15.87 5.33
CA ILE A 10 3.00 -14.42 5.10
C ILE A 10 1.68 -14.16 4.34
N SER A 11 0.80 -13.33 4.92
CA SER A 11 -0.48 -12.99 4.31
C SER A 11 -0.31 -12.11 3.07
N LYS A 12 -1.32 -12.10 2.17
CA LYS A 12 -1.30 -11.26 0.96
C LYS A 12 -1.18 -9.77 1.30
N GLU A 13 -1.78 -9.35 2.41
CA GLU A 13 -1.75 -7.99 2.95
C GLU A 13 -0.33 -7.61 3.38
N LYS A 14 0.38 -8.52 4.06
CA LYS A 14 1.78 -8.30 4.46
C LYS A 14 2.71 -8.23 3.26
N LEU A 15 2.51 -9.08 2.25
CA LEU A 15 3.28 -8.99 1.00
C LEU A 15 3.06 -7.64 0.31
N LEU A 16 1.80 -7.20 0.20
CA LEU A 16 1.48 -5.89 -0.37
C LEU A 16 2.07 -4.74 0.44
N ALA A 17 2.01 -4.80 1.77
CA ALA A 17 2.58 -3.77 2.64
C ALA A 17 4.10 -3.63 2.45
N ASN A 18 4.82 -4.75 2.37
CA ASN A 18 6.26 -4.74 2.08
C ASN A 18 6.56 -4.17 0.69
N GLN A 19 5.78 -4.54 -0.32
CA GLN A 19 5.91 -3.99 -1.67
C GLN A 19 5.70 -2.48 -1.69
N LEU A 20 4.69 -1.97 -0.97
CA LEU A 20 4.45 -0.53 -0.82
C LEU A 20 5.65 0.16 -0.17
N ALA A 21 6.12 -0.36 0.96
CA ALA A 21 7.25 0.21 1.71
C ALA A 21 8.53 0.27 0.86
N ILE A 22 8.85 -0.78 0.11
CA ILE A 22 10.02 -0.82 -0.78
C ILE A 22 9.87 0.18 -1.93
N ARG A 23 8.74 0.17 -2.65
CA ARG A 23 8.53 1.01 -3.84
C ARG A 23 8.42 2.50 -3.51
N LEU A 24 7.91 2.82 -2.33
CA LEU A 24 7.84 4.19 -1.80
C LEU A 24 9.16 4.65 -1.15
N LYS A 25 10.18 3.78 -1.09
CA LYS A 25 11.47 4.02 -0.39
C LYS A 25 11.24 4.44 1.07
N ASP A 26 10.33 3.74 1.75
CA ASP A 26 9.81 4.06 3.09
C ASP A 26 9.68 2.76 3.93
N ILE A 27 10.78 2.02 4.00
CA ILE A 27 10.85 0.67 4.59
C ILE A 27 10.65 0.72 6.11
N GLU A 28 11.13 1.79 6.74
CA GLU A 28 11.01 2.07 8.17
C GLU A 28 9.54 2.20 8.63
N ASN A 29 8.63 2.50 7.71
CA ASN A 29 7.20 2.65 7.99
C ASN A 29 6.36 1.46 7.49
N VAL A 30 6.93 0.26 7.32
CA VAL A 30 6.18 -0.94 6.86
C VAL A 30 4.90 -1.22 7.66
N ASN A 31 4.93 -1.00 8.98
CA ASN A 31 3.76 -1.18 9.85
C ASN A 31 2.59 -0.24 9.49
N LEU A 32 2.87 0.97 9.01
CA LEU A 32 1.84 1.88 8.52
C LEU A 32 1.15 1.31 7.27
N TYR A 33 1.92 0.72 6.36
CA TYR A 33 1.40 0.11 5.15
C TYR A 33 0.62 -1.17 5.44
N GLU A 34 1.01 -1.95 6.46
CA GLU A 34 0.21 -3.08 6.93
C GLU A 34 -1.18 -2.61 7.39
N ASN A 35 -1.25 -1.53 8.17
CA ASN A 35 -2.54 -0.95 8.58
C ASN A 35 -3.36 -0.48 7.38
N PHE A 36 -2.72 0.11 6.36
CA PHE A 36 -3.43 0.48 5.14
C PHE A 36 -3.96 -0.73 4.37
N CYS A 37 -3.24 -1.85 4.32
CA CYS A 37 -3.73 -3.09 3.72
C CYS A 37 -4.93 -3.69 4.46
N GLN A 38 -5.13 -3.39 5.76
CA GLN A 38 -6.32 -3.79 6.51
C GLN A 38 -7.51 -2.85 6.26
N VAL A 39 -7.25 -1.57 6.00
CA VAL A 39 -8.30 -0.53 5.91
C VAL A 39 -8.79 -0.33 4.48
N TYR A 40 -7.92 -0.40 3.49
CA TYR A 40 -8.20 -0.08 2.09
C TYR A 40 -8.17 -1.33 1.22
N THR A 41 -8.89 -1.29 0.10
CA THR A 41 -8.85 -2.39 -0.87
C THR A 41 -7.50 -2.43 -1.58
N SER A 42 -7.02 -3.62 -1.94
CA SER A 42 -5.75 -3.79 -2.67
C SER A 42 -5.73 -2.99 -3.97
N GLN A 43 -6.86 -2.93 -4.69
CA GLN A 43 -6.99 -2.10 -5.88
C GLN A 43 -6.70 -0.62 -5.59
N SER A 44 -7.28 -0.06 -4.53
CA SER A 44 -7.08 1.36 -4.20
C SER A 44 -5.63 1.66 -3.79
N LEU A 45 -4.97 0.72 -3.11
CA LEU A 45 -3.56 0.83 -2.75
C LEU A 45 -2.65 0.79 -3.99
N THR A 46 -2.86 -0.17 -4.90
CA THR A 46 -2.07 -0.29 -6.13
C THR A 46 -2.29 0.88 -7.09
N GLU A 47 -3.53 1.34 -7.26
CA GLU A 47 -3.83 2.55 -8.06
C GLU A 47 -3.17 3.80 -7.48
N THR A 48 -3.18 3.94 -6.15
CA THR A 48 -2.51 5.06 -5.48
C THR A 48 -1.01 4.98 -5.65
N LEU A 49 -0.41 3.79 -5.53
CA LEU A 49 1.01 3.57 -5.76
C LEU A 49 1.40 3.99 -7.19
N GLY A 50 0.64 3.53 -8.20
CA GLY A 50 0.90 3.89 -9.59
C GLY A 50 0.85 5.40 -9.83
N LYS A 51 -0.08 6.12 -9.17
CA LYS A 51 -0.11 7.59 -9.22
C LYS A 51 1.17 8.19 -8.63
N VAL A 52 1.59 7.76 -7.44
CA VAL A 52 2.78 8.27 -6.76
C VAL A 52 4.06 8.01 -7.55
N GLU A 53 4.18 6.84 -8.17
CA GLU A 53 5.37 6.48 -8.96
C GLU A 53 5.47 7.25 -10.27
N ALA A 54 4.33 7.67 -10.84
CA ALA A 54 4.30 8.53 -12.01
C ALA A 54 4.67 9.98 -11.70
N PHE A 55 4.68 10.41 -10.43
CA PHE A 55 5.14 11.74 -10.06
C PHE A 55 6.68 11.81 -10.05
N PRO A 56 7.27 12.79 -10.75
CA PRO A 56 8.71 13.05 -10.67
C PRO A 56 9.15 13.37 -9.24
N ASP A 57 10.27 12.77 -8.80
CA ASP A 57 10.78 12.91 -7.43
C ASP A 57 11.06 14.37 -7.05
N ASP A 58 11.48 15.21 -8.01
CA ASP A 58 11.75 16.65 -7.83
C ASP A 58 10.49 17.48 -7.56
N LYS A 59 9.30 16.94 -7.84
CA LYS A 59 8.01 17.59 -7.59
C LYS A 59 7.39 17.19 -6.26
N ILE A 60 8.01 16.28 -5.52
CA ILE A 60 7.50 15.79 -4.24
C ILE A 60 8.12 16.60 -3.10
N ARG A 61 7.30 17.43 -2.43
CA ARG A 61 7.76 18.32 -1.34
C ARG A 61 8.40 17.58 -0.14
N LYS A 62 8.00 16.34 0.12
CA LYS A 62 8.46 15.54 1.26
C LYS A 62 9.04 14.21 0.79
N THR A 63 8.24 13.15 0.86
CA THR A 63 8.62 11.80 0.44
C THR A 63 7.48 11.15 -0.33
N LYS A 64 7.79 10.10 -1.11
CA LYS A 64 6.77 9.28 -1.78
C LYS A 64 5.79 8.66 -0.78
N GLY A 65 6.27 8.18 0.37
CA GLY A 65 5.41 7.68 1.45
C GLY A 65 4.43 8.72 2.00
N ALA A 66 4.87 9.98 2.14
CA ALA A 66 3.99 11.07 2.56
C ALA A 66 2.92 11.40 1.50
N LEU A 67 3.29 11.42 0.22
CA LEU A 67 2.34 11.64 -0.87
C LEU A 67 1.33 10.49 -0.96
N PHE A 68 1.80 9.25 -0.87
CA PHE A 68 0.96 8.06 -0.85
C PHE A 68 -0.05 8.13 0.29
N THR A 69 0.43 8.40 1.52
CA THR A 69 -0.40 8.52 2.71
C THR A 69 -1.48 9.58 2.55
N TYR A 70 -1.14 10.72 1.96
CA TYR A 70 -2.10 11.78 1.66
C TYR A 70 -3.17 11.32 0.66
N LEU A 71 -2.76 10.71 -0.46
CA LEU A 71 -3.66 10.28 -1.52
C LEU A 71 -4.59 9.16 -1.07
N ILE A 72 -4.08 8.14 -0.36
CA ILE A 72 -4.89 7.02 0.09
C ILE A 72 -5.91 7.46 1.16
N LYS A 73 -5.53 8.36 2.07
CA LYS A 73 -6.47 8.91 3.06
C LYS A 73 -7.56 9.77 2.41
N ARG A 74 -7.23 10.49 1.33
CA ARG A 74 -8.16 11.40 0.67
C ARG A 74 -9.09 10.72 -0.33
N TYR A 75 -8.59 9.72 -1.05
CA TYR A 75 -9.29 9.12 -2.20
C TYR A 75 -9.41 7.59 -2.14
N GLY A 76 -8.83 6.96 -1.13
CA GLY A 76 -8.82 5.51 -1.00
C GLY A 76 -10.20 4.92 -0.73
N LYS A 77 -10.52 3.84 -1.44
CA LYS A 77 -11.69 3.02 -1.17
C LYS A 77 -11.37 2.09 0.00
N LYS A 78 -12.09 2.28 1.11
CA LYS A 78 -12.00 1.38 2.26
C LYS A 78 -12.56 0.01 1.89
N GLN A 79 -12.07 -1.03 2.55
CA GLN A 79 -12.73 -2.32 2.51
C GLN A 79 -14.16 -2.14 3.03
N SER A 80 -15.15 -2.62 2.27
CA SER A 80 -16.52 -2.64 2.77
C SER A 80 -16.51 -3.48 4.05
N GLN A 81 -16.92 -2.90 5.18
CA GLN A 81 -17.28 -3.73 6.32
C GLN A 81 -18.31 -4.72 5.75
N ARG A 82 -18.02 -6.02 5.76
CA ARG A 82 -19.09 -6.99 5.67
C ARG A 82 -19.96 -6.66 6.87
N GLU A 83 -21.09 -6.01 6.62
CA GLU A 83 -22.17 -5.89 7.59
C GLU A 83 -22.45 -7.32 8.03
N ILE A 84 -21.99 -7.68 9.23
CA ILE A 84 -22.58 -8.80 9.96
C ILE A 84 -23.95 -8.24 10.35
N ARG A 85 -24.94 -8.49 9.49
CA ARG A 85 -26.35 -8.46 9.84
C ARG A 85 -26.72 -9.80 10.43
#